data_AF-A8RWM5-F1
#
_entry.id   AF-A8RWM5-F1
#
_cell.length_a   1.000
_cell.length_b   1.000
_cell.length_c   1.000
_cell.angle_alpha   90.00
_cell.angle_beta   90.00
_cell.angle_gamma   90.00
#
_symmetry.space_group_name_H-M   'P 1'
#
loop_
_entity.id
_entity.type
_entity.pdbx_description
1 polymer ?
#
loop_
_entity_poly.entity_id
_entity_poly.type
_entity_poly.pdbx_seq_one_letter_code
_entity_poly.pdbx_strand_id
1 'polypeptide(L)'
;MTERQKLIAYKQTVQAAKNKLKQMSGISILELLEQNENPGLNEMFSAYTTTFGNDIEPYSKLSYQSPAETVYSWLIGTMDLKENDEYYFYCGIWCRIKLLDLRLAIPSLWLHNGNTKGFLLAETDLNRMLEAGSDSRDEYHYLIDIWNYSEQRNY
;
A
#
# COMPACT_ATOMS: atom_id res chain seq x y z
N MET A 1 -17.19 -19.33 -12.63
CA MET A 1 -17.56 -19.13 -11.21
C MET A 1 -19.04 -18.78 -11.13
N THR A 2 -19.78 -19.41 -10.22
CA THR A 2 -21.17 -19.04 -9.92
C THR A 2 -21.22 -17.80 -9.01
N GLU A 3 -22.34 -17.07 -9.00
CA GLU A 3 -22.52 -15.89 -8.12
C GLU A 3 -22.31 -16.23 -6.63
N ARG A 4 -22.71 -17.42 -6.21
CA ARG A 4 -22.46 -17.91 -4.84
C ARG A 4 -20.98 -18.08 -4.54
N GLN A 5 -20.19 -18.56 -5.50
CA GLN A 5 -18.74 -18.71 -5.32
C GLN A 5 -18.04 -17.34 -5.22
N LYS A 6 -18.45 -16.37 -6.05
CA LYS A 6 -17.93 -14.99 -5.98
C LYS A 6 -18.20 -14.36 -4.61
N LEU A 7 -19.42 -14.51 -4.10
CA LEU A 7 -19.80 -13.97 -2.79
C LEU A 7 -19.00 -14.61 -1.64
N ILE A 8 -18.77 -15.93 -1.71
CA ILE A 8 -17.96 -16.63 -0.69
C ILE A 8 -16.51 -16.13 -0.72
N ALA A 9 -15.91 -16.02 -1.91
CA ALA A 9 -14.54 -15.53 -2.07
C ALA A 9 -14.41 -14.10 -1.53
N TYR A 10 -15.35 -13.21 -1.86
CA TYR A 10 -15.37 -11.84 -1.35
C TYR A 10 -15.40 -11.80 0.19
N LYS A 11 -16.32 -12.55 0.81
CA LYS A 11 -16.40 -12.61 2.29
C LYS A 11 -15.12 -13.14 2.93
N GLN A 12 -14.46 -14.11 2.30
CA GLN A 12 -13.16 -14.62 2.76
C GLN A 12 -12.09 -13.53 2.69
N THR A 13 -12.01 -12.77 1.59
CA THR A 13 -11.08 -11.65 1.44
C THR A 13 -11.30 -10.57 2.50
N VAL A 14 -12.55 -10.14 2.70
CA VAL A 14 -12.89 -9.14 3.73
C VAL A 14 -12.50 -9.62 5.13
N GLN A 15 -12.77 -10.89 5.44
CA GLN A 15 -12.39 -11.45 6.74
C GLN A 15 -10.87 -11.54 6.93
N ALA A 16 -10.14 -11.91 5.87
CA ALA A 16 -8.68 -11.94 5.89
C ALA A 16 -8.09 -10.54 6.11
N ALA A 17 -8.63 -9.52 5.43
CA ALA A 17 -8.23 -8.13 5.61
C ALA A 17 -8.49 -7.66 7.05
N LYS A 18 -9.68 -7.92 7.61
CA LYS A 18 -10.01 -7.61 9.01
C LYS A 18 -9.04 -8.28 9.99
N ASN A 19 -8.65 -9.53 9.74
CA ASN A 19 -7.70 -10.24 10.58
C ASN A 19 -6.31 -9.61 10.53
N LYS A 20 -5.83 -9.20 9.34
CA LYS A 20 -4.57 -8.48 9.18
C LYS A 20 -4.59 -7.15 9.92
N LEU A 21 -5.61 -6.33 9.67
CA LEU A 21 -5.76 -5.00 10.26
C LEU A 21 -5.83 -5.03 11.80
N LYS A 22 -6.46 -6.04 12.39
CA LYS A 22 -6.49 -6.23 13.86
C LYS A 22 -5.13 -6.45 14.50
N GLN A 23 -4.16 -6.95 13.75
CA GLN A 23 -2.80 -7.21 14.24
C GLN A 23 -1.87 -6.00 14.06
N MET A 24 -2.31 -4.97 13.32
CA MET A 24 -1.48 -3.81 13.03
C MET A 24 -1.47 -2.85 14.22
N SER A 25 -0.28 -2.40 14.57
CA SER A 25 -0.04 -1.41 15.61
C SER A 25 0.25 -0.04 14.99
N GLY A 26 0.02 1.03 15.74
CA GLY A 26 0.33 2.40 15.30
C GLY A 26 -0.60 2.97 14.24
N ILE A 27 -1.73 2.32 13.92
CA ILE A 27 -2.73 2.82 12.98
C ILE A 27 -4.13 2.83 13.61
N SER A 28 -5.01 3.69 13.08
CA SER A 28 -6.46 3.60 13.28
C SER A 28 -7.12 3.15 11.98
N ILE A 29 -8.07 2.23 12.07
CA ILE A 29 -8.92 1.83 10.94
C ILE A 29 -10.13 2.76 10.93
N LEU A 30 -10.33 3.50 9.83
CA LEU A 30 -11.45 4.43 9.69
C LEU A 30 -12.58 3.81 8.88
N GLU A 31 -12.26 3.13 7.78
CA GLU A 31 -13.24 2.61 6.84
C GLU A 31 -12.69 1.40 6.08
N LEU A 32 -13.53 0.40 5.83
CA LEU A 32 -13.24 -0.69 4.90
C LEU A 32 -14.08 -0.47 3.67
N LEU A 33 -13.42 -0.33 2.51
CA LEU A 33 -14.10 -0.09 1.25
C LEU A 33 -14.51 -1.41 0.62
N GLU A 34 -15.80 -1.59 0.42
CA GLU A 34 -16.38 -2.64 -0.41
C GLU A 34 -16.09 -2.38 -1.89
N GLN A 35 -16.35 -3.41 -2.71
CA GLN A 35 -16.12 -3.33 -4.15
C GLN A 35 -16.98 -2.22 -4.76
N ASN A 36 -16.32 -1.26 -5.42
CA ASN A 36 -16.91 -0.06 -6.06
C ASN A 36 -17.36 1.08 -5.15
N GLU A 37 -17.06 1.08 -3.84
CA GLU A 37 -17.41 2.21 -2.98
C GLU A 37 -16.57 3.46 -3.23
N ASN A 38 -15.37 3.31 -3.80
CA ASN A 38 -14.54 4.43 -4.24
C ASN A 38 -14.09 4.22 -5.70
N PRO A 39 -14.91 4.65 -6.68
CA PRO A 39 -14.58 4.51 -8.10
C PRO A 39 -13.28 5.22 -8.49
N GLY A 40 -12.98 6.39 -7.90
CA GLY A 40 -11.77 7.14 -8.19
C GLY A 40 -10.49 6.41 -7.75
N LEU A 41 -10.52 5.79 -6.56
CA LEU A 41 -9.41 4.95 -6.09
C LEU A 41 -9.24 3.70 -6.97
N ASN A 42 -10.34 3.09 -7.41
CA ASN A 42 -10.28 1.93 -8.30
C ASN A 42 -9.72 2.29 -9.68
N GLU A 43 -10.08 3.46 -10.21
CA GLU A 43 -9.54 4.00 -11.46
C GLU A 43 -8.03 4.27 -11.32
N MET A 44 -7.63 4.96 -10.25
CA MET A 44 -6.24 5.26 -9.95
C MET A 44 -5.41 3.98 -9.81
N PHE A 45 -5.89 2.98 -9.08
CA PHE A 45 -5.22 1.68 -8.95
C PHE A 45 -5.12 0.93 -10.28
N SER A 46 -6.18 0.96 -11.08
CA SER A 46 -6.17 0.31 -12.41
C SER A 46 -5.11 0.95 -13.30
N ALA A 47 -5.07 2.29 -13.37
CA ALA A 47 -4.09 3.03 -14.15
C ALA A 47 -2.65 2.84 -13.63
N TYR A 48 -2.46 2.76 -12.31
CA TYR A 48 -1.18 2.43 -11.69
C TYR A 48 -0.66 1.07 -12.17
N THR A 49 -1.49 0.02 -12.07
CA THR A 49 -1.09 -1.36 -12.45
C THR A 49 -0.81 -1.54 -13.95
N THR A 50 -1.37 -0.67 -14.81
CA THR A 50 -1.04 -0.67 -16.25
C THR A 50 0.23 0.11 -16.57
N THR A 51 0.61 1.07 -15.71
CA THR A 51 1.77 1.94 -15.93
C THR A 51 3.05 1.30 -15.41
N PHE A 52 3.03 0.72 -14.20
CA PHE A 52 4.21 0.13 -13.58
C PHE A 52 4.49 -1.28 -14.13
N GLY A 53 5.38 -1.35 -15.11
CA GLY A 53 6.03 -2.57 -15.59
C GLY A 53 7.47 -2.70 -15.07
N ASN A 54 8.09 -3.86 -15.31
CA ASN A 54 9.46 -4.19 -14.89
C ASN A 54 10.54 -3.27 -15.48
N ASP A 55 10.20 -2.38 -16.41
CA ASP A 55 11.15 -1.51 -17.10
C ASP A 55 11.21 -0.09 -16.52
N ILE A 56 10.39 0.23 -15.51
CA ILE A 56 10.39 1.55 -14.86
C ILE A 56 11.41 1.57 -13.72
N GLU A 57 12.31 2.55 -13.78
CA GLU A 57 13.27 2.81 -12.70
C GLU A 57 12.51 3.22 -11.42
N PRO A 58 12.78 2.54 -10.28
CA PRO A 58 12.11 2.88 -9.03
C PRO A 58 12.48 4.28 -8.57
N TYR A 59 11.55 4.96 -7.91
CA TYR A 59 11.79 6.30 -7.36
C TYR A 59 12.96 6.30 -6.37
N SER A 60 13.08 5.24 -5.58
CA SER A 60 14.22 5.04 -4.69
C SER A 60 14.50 3.57 -4.48
N LYS A 61 15.75 3.25 -4.12
CA LYS A 61 16.17 1.90 -3.77
C LYS A 61 17.05 1.88 -2.53
N LEU A 62 16.95 0.80 -1.76
CA LEU A 62 17.74 0.59 -0.55
C LEU A 62 18.17 -0.87 -0.44
N SER A 63 19.45 -1.13 -0.15
CA SER A 63 19.98 -2.51 -0.11
C SER A 63 19.22 -3.38 0.91
N TYR A 64 18.96 -4.65 0.56
CA TYR A 64 18.40 -5.64 1.48
C TYR A 64 19.26 -5.91 2.72
N GLN A 65 20.56 -5.58 2.66
CA GLN A 65 21.46 -5.71 3.81
C GLN A 65 21.27 -4.58 4.84
N SER A 66 20.45 -3.59 4.54
CA SER A 66 20.21 -2.46 5.44
C SER A 66 19.49 -2.90 6.72
N PRO A 67 19.87 -2.37 7.89
CA PRO A 67 19.16 -2.61 9.14
C PRO A 67 17.69 -2.17 9.06
N ALA A 68 16.82 -2.82 9.85
CA ALA A 68 15.38 -2.52 9.85
C ALA A 68 15.07 -1.04 10.13
N GLU A 69 15.78 -0.42 11.07
CA GLU A 69 15.62 1.01 11.39
C GLU A 69 15.95 1.93 10.21
N THR A 70 16.98 1.58 9.42
CA THR A 70 17.33 2.30 8.19
C THR A 70 16.22 2.14 7.15
N VAL A 71 15.67 0.94 7.00
CA VAL A 71 14.54 0.70 6.10
C VAL A 71 13.32 1.53 6.51
N TYR A 72 12.96 1.54 7.79
CA TYR A 72 11.81 2.31 8.26
C TYR A 72 11.99 3.81 8.12
N SER A 73 13.19 4.32 8.42
CA SER A 73 13.51 5.74 8.24
C SER A 73 13.48 6.15 6.77
N TRP A 74 13.99 5.29 5.88
CA TRP A 74 13.92 5.48 4.43
C TRP A 74 12.47 5.50 3.92
N LEU A 75 11.63 4.54 4.34
CA LEU A 75 10.20 4.52 3.99
C LEU A 75 9.50 5.81 4.42
N ILE A 76 9.69 6.24 5.68
CA ILE A 76 9.07 7.47 6.21
C ILE A 76 9.53 8.70 5.43
N GLY A 77 10.84 8.86 5.26
CA GLY A 77 11.42 10.06 4.65
C GLY A 77 11.18 10.15 3.16
N THR A 78 11.28 9.04 2.43
CA THR A 78 11.12 9.02 0.97
C THR A 78 9.66 9.11 0.55
N MET A 79 8.74 8.48 1.29
CA MET A 79 7.30 8.56 0.99
C MET A 79 6.61 9.76 1.65
N ASP A 80 7.35 10.61 2.38
CA ASP A 80 6.85 11.77 3.14
C ASP A 80 5.67 11.42 4.08
N LEU A 81 5.78 10.30 4.79
CA LEU A 81 4.71 9.81 5.68
C LEU A 81 4.70 10.61 6.97
N LYS A 82 3.50 11.02 7.41
CA LYS A 82 3.32 11.83 8.62
C LYS A 82 2.32 11.19 9.58
N GLU A 83 2.54 11.42 10.86
CA GLU A 83 1.56 11.07 11.88
C GLU A 83 0.30 11.92 11.71
N ASN A 84 -0.83 11.30 11.94
CA ASN A 84 -2.19 11.81 11.76
C ASN A 84 -2.66 11.98 10.31
N ASP A 85 -1.83 11.67 9.33
CA ASP A 85 -2.28 11.61 7.94
C ASP A 85 -3.07 10.33 7.67
N GLU A 86 -3.98 10.43 6.71
CA GLU A 86 -4.88 9.37 6.31
C GLU A 86 -4.56 8.88 4.91
N TYR A 87 -4.60 7.57 4.75
CA TYR A 87 -4.27 6.89 3.50
C TYR A 87 -5.28 5.77 3.24
N TYR A 88 -5.48 5.47 1.97
CA TYR A 88 -6.04 4.19 1.56
C TYR A 88 -4.91 3.16 1.52
N PHE A 89 -5.00 2.13 2.35
CA PHE A 89 -4.07 1.01 2.40
C PHE A 89 -4.67 -0.23 1.74
N TYR A 90 -3.90 -0.87 0.85
CA TYR A 90 -4.32 -2.10 0.20
C TYR A 90 -3.84 -3.34 0.97
N CYS A 91 -4.79 -4.14 1.46
CA CYS A 91 -4.51 -5.41 2.16
C CYS A 91 -5.29 -6.60 1.58
N GLY A 92 -5.64 -6.51 0.29
CA GLY A 92 -6.57 -7.40 -0.43
C GLY A 92 -7.95 -6.76 -0.65
N ILE A 93 -8.29 -5.78 0.19
CA ILE A 93 -9.29 -4.74 -0.06
C ILE A 93 -8.69 -3.40 0.36
N TRP A 94 -9.29 -2.32 -0.13
CA TRP A 94 -8.91 -0.98 0.30
C TRP A 94 -9.46 -0.67 1.69
N CYS A 95 -8.62 -0.09 2.53
CA CYS A 95 -8.96 0.32 3.88
C CYS A 95 -8.47 1.75 4.08
N ARG A 96 -9.36 2.65 4.51
CA ARG A 96 -8.92 3.98 4.96
C ARG A 96 -8.35 3.85 6.36
N ILE A 97 -7.09 4.19 6.51
CA ILE A 97 -6.36 4.16 7.77
C ILE A 97 -5.82 5.54 8.11
N LYS A 98 -5.60 5.79 9.40
CA LYS A 98 -4.86 6.94 9.91
C LYS A 98 -3.58 6.45 10.57
N LEU A 99 -2.44 7.03 10.24
CA LEU A 99 -1.17 6.71 10.90
C LEU A 99 -1.11 7.43 12.25
N LEU A 100 -0.96 6.72 13.36
CA LEU A 100 -0.97 7.29 14.72
C LEU A 100 0.42 7.41 15.33
N ASP A 101 1.26 6.37 15.19
CA ASP A 101 2.66 6.36 15.62
C ASP A 101 3.47 5.69 14.52
N LEU A 102 4.30 6.45 13.79
CA LEU A 102 5.04 5.93 12.64
C LEU A 102 6.04 4.83 13.03
N ARG A 103 6.55 4.85 14.27
CA ARG A 103 7.50 3.83 14.76
C ARG A 103 6.83 2.47 14.89
N LEU A 104 5.51 2.43 15.09
CA LEU A 104 4.71 1.21 15.16
C LEU A 104 3.99 0.90 13.85
N ALA A 105 3.51 1.93 13.14
CA ALA A 105 2.75 1.81 11.91
C ALA A 105 3.57 1.24 10.77
N ILE A 106 4.78 1.78 10.55
CA ILE A 106 5.61 1.40 9.40
C ILE A 106 6.08 -0.04 9.48
N PRO A 107 6.60 -0.55 10.63
CA PRO A 107 6.88 -1.97 10.76
C PRO A 107 5.63 -2.85 10.55
N SER A 108 4.47 -2.41 11.07
CA SER A 108 3.21 -3.16 10.94
C SER A 108 2.75 -3.25 9.49
N LEU A 109 2.83 -2.14 8.73
CA LEU A 109 2.53 -2.09 7.29
C LEU A 109 3.52 -2.94 6.50
N TRP A 110 4.81 -2.77 6.76
CA TRP A 110 5.89 -3.46 6.05
C TRP A 110 5.83 -4.97 6.18
N LEU A 111 5.40 -5.49 7.34
CA LEU A 111 5.38 -6.92 7.65
C LEU A 111 3.97 -7.52 7.67
N HIS A 112 2.95 -6.78 7.23
CA HIS A 112 1.54 -7.16 7.36
C HIS A 112 1.18 -8.48 6.64
N ASN A 113 1.99 -8.90 5.66
CA ASN A 113 1.75 -10.06 4.82
C ASN A 113 2.76 -11.20 5.09
N GLY A 114 3.11 -11.38 6.36
CA GLY A 114 3.93 -12.50 6.85
C GLY A 114 5.33 -12.51 6.24
N ASN A 115 5.55 -13.40 5.28
CA ASN A 115 6.86 -13.59 4.65
C ASN A 115 7.17 -12.58 3.55
N THR A 116 6.18 -11.77 3.14
CA THR A 116 6.38 -10.73 2.13
C THR A 116 6.48 -9.37 2.79
N LYS A 117 7.50 -8.61 2.39
CA LYS A 117 7.76 -7.26 2.84
C LYS A 117 7.21 -6.28 1.82
N GLY A 118 6.42 -5.32 2.29
CA GLY A 118 5.90 -4.27 1.43
C GLY A 118 4.48 -3.86 1.77
N PHE A 119 4.09 -2.73 1.20
CA PHE A 119 2.73 -2.20 1.29
C PHE A 119 2.46 -1.23 0.13
N LEU A 120 1.17 -1.02 -0.11
CA LEU A 120 0.68 -0.06 -1.10
C LEU A 120 -0.27 0.92 -0.39
N LEU A 121 0.04 2.21 -0.50
CA LEU A 121 -0.78 3.31 -0.03
C LEU A 121 -1.24 4.18 -1.20
N ALA A 122 -2.39 4.79 -1.02
CA ALA A 122 -2.90 5.86 -1.84
C ALA A 122 -3.27 7.04 -0.94
N GLU A 123 -2.91 8.25 -1.36
CA GLU A 123 -3.32 9.46 -0.64
C GLU A 123 -4.83 9.66 -0.74
N THR A 124 -5.44 10.22 0.30
CA THR A 124 -6.91 10.38 0.37
C THR A 124 -7.45 11.43 -0.61
N ASP A 125 -6.60 12.33 -1.10
CA ASP A 125 -6.90 13.26 -2.20
C ASP A 125 -6.73 12.64 -3.59
N LEU A 126 -6.28 11.37 -3.66
CA LEU A 126 -6.00 10.62 -4.88
C LEU A 126 -4.94 11.29 -5.78
N ASN A 127 -3.98 12.02 -5.21
CA ASN A 127 -2.89 12.61 -5.98
C ASN A 127 -1.76 11.61 -6.25
N ARG A 128 -1.38 10.81 -5.25
CA ARG A 128 -0.27 9.86 -5.36
C ARG A 128 -0.62 8.45 -4.92
N MET A 129 0.02 7.49 -5.59
CA MET A 129 0.14 6.12 -5.14
C MET A 129 1.57 5.83 -4.73
N LEU A 130 1.73 5.20 -3.57
CA LEU A 130 3.00 4.97 -2.92
C LEU A 130 3.16 3.47 -2.67
N GLU A 131 4.05 2.82 -3.41
CA GLU A 131 4.38 1.41 -3.23
C GLU A 131 5.77 1.28 -2.64
N ALA A 132 5.92 0.35 -1.71
CA ALA A 132 7.22 -0.06 -1.25
C ALA A 132 7.28 -1.58 -1.13
N GLY A 133 8.39 -2.18 -1.53
CA GLY A 133 8.53 -3.62 -1.48
C GLY A 133 9.80 -4.13 -2.16
N SER A 134 9.67 -5.27 -2.81
CA SER A 134 10.70 -5.96 -3.56
C SER A 134 10.07 -6.56 -4.81
N ASP A 135 10.71 -6.43 -5.96
CA ASP A 135 10.29 -7.09 -7.19
C ASP A 135 11.51 -7.53 -8.02
N SER A 136 11.25 -8.01 -9.24
CA SER A 136 12.28 -8.54 -10.13
C SER A 136 13.19 -7.47 -10.78
N ARG A 137 12.94 -6.18 -10.57
CA ARG A 137 13.78 -5.10 -11.14
C ARG A 137 15.16 -5.04 -10.50
N ASP A 138 15.24 -5.35 -9.21
CA ASP A 138 16.49 -5.39 -8.47
C ASP A 138 16.44 -6.44 -7.33
N GLU A 139 17.06 -7.58 -7.58
CA GLU A 139 17.09 -8.71 -6.62
C GLU A 139 17.92 -8.44 -5.35
N TYR A 140 18.54 -7.26 -5.21
CA TYR A 140 19.38 -6.91 -4.06
C TYR A 140 18.86 -5.71 -3.25
N HIS A 141 17.76 -5.07 -3.70
CA HIS A 141 17.28 -3.83 -3.11
C HIS A 141 15.77 -3.81 -2.88
N TYR A 142 15.35 -3.22 -1.75
CA TYR A 142 13.98 -2.75 -1.57
C TYR A 142 13.77 -1.54 -2.47
N LEU A 143 12.56 -1.43 -3.01
CA LEU A 143 12.18 -0.38 -3.94
C LEU A 143 11.04 0.44 -3.36
N ILE A 144 11.03 1.73 -3.67
CA ILE A 144 9.89 2.62 -3.51
C ILE A 144 9.51 3.13 -4.88
N ASP A 145 8.22 3.07 -5.20
CA ASP A 145 7.61 3.75 -6.34
C ASP A 145 6.63 4.80 -5.83
N ILE A 146 6.73 5.99 -6.42
CA ILE A 146 5.81 7.11 -6.18
C ILE A 146 5.23 7.50 -7.52
N TRP A 147 3.93 7.32 -7.66
CA TRP A 147 3.22 7.62 -8.89
C TRP A 147 2.29 8.80 -8.71
N ASN A 148 2.51 9.87 -9.48
CA ASN A 148 1.66 11.05 -9.50
C ASN A 148 0.50 10.84 -10.47
N TYR A 149 -0.68 10.51 -9.93
CA TYR A 149 -1.88 10.32 -10.73
C TYR A 149 -2.45 11.64 -11.26
N SER A 150 -2.33 12.72 -10.47
CA SER A 150 -2.81 14.06 -10.85
C SER A 150 -2.17 14.61 -12.13
N GLU A 151 -0.93 14.20 -12.43
CA GLU A 151 -0.20 14.64 -13.63
C GLU A 151 -0.74 13.97 -14.92
N GLN A 152 -1.39 12.80 -14.80
CA GLN A 152 -2.00 12.12 -15.95
C GLN A 152 -3.42 12.62 -16.29
N ARG A 153 -4.14 13.24 -15.35
CA ARG A 153 -5.47 13.84 -15.63
C ARG A 153 -5.43 15.09 -16.50
N ASN A 154 -4.24 15.67 -16.70
CA ASN A 154 -4.02 16.89 -17.46
C ASN A 154 -3.58 16.65 -18.92
N TYR A 155 -3.65 15.42 -19.40
CA TYR A 155 -3.37 15.06 -20.80
C TYR A 155 -4.56 14.39 -21.48
#